data_AF-A0A9X7JI34-F1
#
_entry.id   AF-A0A9X7JI34-F1
#
_cell.length_a   1.000
_cell.length_b   1.000
_cell.length_c   1.000
_cell.angle_alpha   90.00
_cell.angle_beta   90.00
_cell.angle_gamma   90.00
#
_symmetry.space_group_name_H-M   'P 1'
#
loop_
_entity.id
_entity.type
_entity.pdbx_description
1 polymer ?
#
loop_
_entity_poly.entity_id
_entity_poly.type
_entity_poly.pdbx_seq_one_letter_code
_entity_poly.pdbx_strand_id
1 'polypeptide(L)'
;MLGRLASAVVPALGRLTVTSDAGAALAPGSIIAANHTSLADPAVVLAALHRLGAAPVALAAAGLWRIPLLGRMLTREGYVPVHRNDPRAVRALDGAAAALADGRLVLIYGEGAVPRRKDAGEAAPR
;
A
#
# COMPACT_ATOMS: atom_id res chain seq x y z
N MET A 1 9.71 -7.57 -2.12
CA MET A 1 10.84 -6.88 -2.80
C MET A 1 10.59 -5.39 -2.85
N LEU A 2 9.35 -4.95 -3.13
CA LEU A 2 8.93 -3.55 -3.14
C LEU A 2 9.17 -2.84 -1.81
N GLY A 3 8.90 -3.48 -0.66
CA GLY A 3 9.23 -2.91 0.65
C GLY A 3 10.74 -2.63 0.83
N ARG A 4 11.61 -3.55 0.39
CA ARG A 4 13.08 -3.36 0.41
C ARG A 4 13.52 -2.23 -0.51
N LEU A 5 12.99 -2.20 -1.73
CA LEU A 5 13.28 -1.14 -2.69
C LEU A 5 12.85 0.22 -2.14
N ALA A 6 11.64 0.29 -1.57
CA ALA A 6 11.11 1.48 -0.93
C ALA A 6 11.99 1.94 0.23
N SER A 7 12.39 1.02 1.13
CA SER A 7 13.31 1.34 2.23
C SER A 7 14.69 1.83 1.75
N ALA A 8 15.13 1.45 0.55
CA ALA A 8 16.39 1.94 -0.03
C ALA A 8 16.25 3.30 -0.71
N VAL A 9 15.12 3.57 -1.37
CA VAL A 9 14.90 4.80 -2.15
C VAL A 9 14.43 5.96 -1.27
N VAL A 10 13.52 5.71 -0.32
CA VAL A 10 12.91 6.77 0.51
C VAL A 10 13.94 7.64 1.24
N PRO A 11 15.03 7.11 1.84
CA PRO A 11 16.05 7.92 2.51
C PRO A 11 16.76 8.93 1.61
N ALA A 12 16.79 8.71 0.29
CA ALA A 12 17.39 9.66 -0.65
C ALA A 12 16.50 10.90 -0.88
N LEU A 13 15.21 10.81 -0.54
CA LEU A 13 14.21 11.87 -0.72
C LEU A 13 13.87 12.59 0.59
N GLY A 14 14.37 12.12 1.74
CA GLY A 14 14.13 12.72 3.04
C GLY A 14 14.36 11.77 4.21
N ARG A 15 14.02 12.22 5.43
CA ARG A 15 14.13 11.41 6.65
C ARG A 15 12.81 10.70 6.95
N LEU A 16 12.83 9.37 6.95
CA LEU A 16 11.71 8.54 7.41
C LEU A 16 11.87 8.20 8.89
N THR A 17 10.95 8.70 9.72
CA THR A 17 10.78 8.28 11.12
C THR A 17 9.54 7.40 11.21
N VAL A 18 9.66 6.26 11.89
CA VAL A 18 8.55 5.33 12.12
C VAL A 18 8.37 5.20 13.62
N THR A 19 7.15 5.43 14.09
CA THR A 19 6.74 5.26 15.49
C THR A 19 5.57 4.29 15.52
N SER A 20 5.50 3.49 16.58
CA SER A 20 4.42 2.55 16.83
C SER A 20 4.14 2.51 18.33
N ASP A 21 2.91 2.17 18.69
CA ASP A 21 2.58 1.94 20.10
C ASP A 21 3.38 0.77 20.67
N ALA A 22 3.63 0.82 21.98
CA ALA A 22 4.34 -0.25 22.67
C ALA A 22 3.56 -1.57 22.55
N GLY A 23 4.19 -2.60 22.00
CA GLY A 23 3.56 -3.90 21.77
C GLY A 23 2.66 -3.97 20.53
N ALA A 24 2.64 -2.94 19.68
CA ALA A 24 1.93 -2.99 18.41
C ALA A 24 2.47 -4.15 17.54
N ALA A 25 1.66 -5.19 17.39
CA ALA A 25 1.96 -6.35 16.56
C ALA A 25 1.05 -6.36 15.34
N LEU A 26 1.65 -6.52 14.16
CA LEU A 26 0.93 -6.74 12.91
C LEU A 26 0.63 -8.24 12.80
N ALA A 27 -0.47 -8.68 13.41
CA ALA A 27 -0.87 -10.09 13.43
C ALA A 27 -1.15 -10.59 11.99
N PRO A 28 -0.86 -11.86 11.68
CA PRO A 28 -1.23 -12.47 10.40
C PRO A 28 -2.72 -12.27 10.09
N GLY A 29 -3.05 -11.98 8.83
CA GLY A 29 -4.44 -11.74 8.41
C GLY A 29 -5.01 -10.39 8.87
N SER A 30 -4.17 -9.41 9.22
CA SER A 30 -4.62 -8.06 9.57
C SER A 30 -4.75 -7.13 8.36
N ILE A 31 -5.67 -6.17 8.49
CA ILE A 31 -5.81 -5.05 7.55
C ILE A 31 -5.05 -3.84 8.10
N ILE A 32 -4.22 -3.24 7.26
CA ILE A 32 -3.54 -1.98 7.50
C ILE A 32 -4.29 -0.92 6.72
N ALA A 33 -5.01 -0.05 7.43
CA ALA A 33 -5.67 1.11 6.85
C ALA A 33 -4.75 2.32 6.96
N ALA A 34 -4.26 2.81 5.82
CA ALA A 34 -3.46 4.03 5.74
C ALA A 34 -4.26 5.14 5.08
N ASN A 35 -3.97 6.39 5.43
CA ASN A 35 -4.46 7.54 4.71
C ASN A 35 -3.74 7.69 3.36
N HIS A 36 -4.43 8.24 2.36
CA HIS A 36 -3.88 8.47 1.03
C HIS A 36 -3.88 9.96 0.68
N THR A 37 -2.77 10.66 0.92
CA THR A 37 -2.64 12.11 0.76
C THR A 37 -1.62 12.49 -0.33
N SER A 38 -0.81 11.55 -0.81
CA SER A 38 0.20 11.75 -1.84
C SER A 38 0.38 10.55 -2.77
N LEU A 39 0.83 10.81 -4.00
CA LEU A 39 1.30 9.75 -4.91
C LEU A 39 2.55 9.03 -4.37
N ALA A 40 3.26 9.64 -3.42
CA ALA A 40 4.42 9.05 -2.77
C ALA A 40 4.06 8.01 -1.68
N ASP A 41 2.80 7.97 -1.22
CA ASP A 41 2.39 7.15 -0.08
C ASP A 41 2.74 5.67 -0.23
N PRO A 42 2.58 5.02 -1.40
CA PRO A 42 2.95 3.62 -1.54
C PRO A 42 4.43 3.38 -1.21
N ALA A 43 5.34 4.27 -1.61
CA ALA A 43 6.76 4.13 -1.28
C ALA A 43 7.01 4.37 0.21
N VAL A 44 6.44 5.44 0.78
CA VAL A 44 6.64 5.80 2.18
C VAL A 44 6.07 4.73 3.13
N VAL A 45 4.84 4.30 2.89
CA VAL A 45 4.14 3.31 3.71
C VAL A 45 4.79 1.93 3.59
N LEU A 46 5.16 1.48 2.38
CA LEU A 46 5.87 0.20 2.23
C LEU A 46 7.25 0.22 2.89
N ALA A 47 7.97 1.34 2.84
CA ALA A 47 9.24 1.50 3.55
C ALA A 47 9.04 1.45 5.07
N ALA A 48 8.01 2.10 5.60
CA ALA A 48 7.70 2.11 7.02
C ALA A 48 7.32 0.71 7.53
N LEU A 49 6.41 0.03 6.81
CA LEU A 49 5.99 -1.33 7.14
C LEU A 49 7.13 -2.33 7.04
N HIS A 50 8.00 -2.19 6.05
CA HIS A 50 9.19 -3.03 5.95
C HIS A 50 10.14 -2.84 7.15
N ARG A 51 10.26 -1.62 7.71
CA ARG A 51 11.03 -1.39 8.96
C ARG A 51 10.36 -2.01 10.19
N LEU A 52 9.05 -2.20 10.15
CA LEU A 52 8.28 -2.93 11.16
C LEU A 52 8.24 -4.45 10.91
N GLY A 53 9.01 -4.96 9.94
CA GLY A 53 9.05 -6.38 9.61
C GLY A 53 7.85 -6.89 8.80
N ALA A 54 7.02 -6.00 8.26
CA ALA A 54 5.81 -6.33 7.50
C ALA A 54 6.00 -6.18 5.99
N ALA A 55 5.37 -7.10 5.25
CA ALA A 55 5.32 -7.09 3.79
C ALA A 55 3.86 -7.28 3.31
N PRO A 56 3.04 -6.22 3.33
CA PRO A 56 1.63 -6.34 2.98
C PRO A 56 1.42 -6.59 1.49
N VAL A 57 0.26 -7.14 1.16
CA VAL A 57 -0.34 -7.09 -0.18
C VAL A 57 -1.18 -5.81 -0.25
N ALA A 58 -1.03 -5.00 -1.31
CA ALA A 58 -1.90 -3.84 -1.50
C ALA A 58 -2.83 -4.04 -2.70
N LEU A 59 -4.01 -3.42 -2.61
CA LEU A 59 -4.88 -3.20 -3.76
C LEU A 59 -4.32 -2.01 -4.55
N ALA A 60 -3.94 -2.22 -5.80
CA ALA A 60 -3.24 -1.23 -6.60
C ALA A 60 -3.91 -1.07 -7.97
N ALA A 61 -3.85 0.13 -8.55
CA ALA A 61 -4.47 0.39 -9.84
C ALA A 61 -3.91 -0.56 -10.92
N ALA A 62 -4.79 -1.24 -11.66
CA ALA A 62 -4.41 -2.25 -12.67
C ALA A 62 -3.47 -1.69 -13.75
N GLY A 63 -3.54 -0.38 -14.03
CA GLY A 63 -2.63 0.30 -14.97
C GLY A 63 -1.15 0.16 -14.59
N LEU A 64 -0.82 -0.03 -13.30
CA LEU A 64 0.57 -0.23 -12.84
C LEU A 64 1.20 -1.52 -13.37
N TRP A 65 0.38 -2.54 -13.71
CA TRP A 65 0.88 -3.78 -14.31
C TRP A 65 1.41 -3.61 -15.73
N ARG A 66 1.04 -2.52 -16.41
CA ARG A 66 1.56 -2.19 -17.75
C ARG A 66 2.97 -1.63 -17.72
N ILE A 67 3.46 -1.21 -16.55
CA ILE A 67 4.80 -0.65 -16.39
C ILE A 67 5.80 -1.81 -16.35
N PRO A 68 6.79 -1.87 -17.28
CA PRO A 68 7.81 -2.91 -17.27
C PRO A 68 8.52 -3.00 -15.93
N LEU A 69 8.90 -4.22 -15.53
CA LEU A 69 9.49 -4.57 -14.23
C LEU A 69 8.55 -4.40 -13.04
N LEU A 70 7.93 -3.23 -12.86
CA LEU A 70 6.97 -2.97 -11.78
C LEU A 70 5.82 -3.97 -11.81
N GLY A 71 5.18 -4.18 -12.97
CA GLY A 71 4.10 -5.16 -13.10
C GLY A 71 4.54 -6.58 -12.72
N ARG A 72 5.78 -6.96 -13.04
CA ARG A 72 6.34 -8.27 -12.64
C ARG A 72 6.54 -8.37 -11.13
N MET A 73 6.99 -7.29 -10.49
CA MET A 73 7.16 -7.24 -9.04
C MET A 73 5.82 -7.31 -8.32
N LEU A 74 4.83 -6.54 -8.78
CA LEU A 74 3.47 -6.54 -8.23
C LEU A 74 2.86 -7.95 -8.28
N THR A 75 2.94 -8.63 -9.43
CA THR A 75 2.45 -10.01 -9.55
C THR A 75 3.21 -10.97 -8.64
N ARG A 76 4.54 -10.88 -8.56
CA ARG A 76 5.35 -11.76 -7.70
C ARG A 76 5.05 -11.59 -6.22
N GLU A 77 4.66 -10.39 -5.79
CA GLU A 77 4.38 -10.09 -4.39
C GLU A 77 2.91 -10.30 -4.01
N GLY A 78 2.07 -10.69 -4.97
CA GLY A 78 0.66 -11.00 -4.76
C GLY A 78 -0.25 -9.77 -4.71
N TYR A 79 0.20 -8.62 -5.22
CA TYR A 79 -0.62 -7.40 -5.26
C TYR A 79 -1.90 -7.64 -6.06
N VAL A 80 -2.99 -6.99 -5.63
CA VAL A 80 -4.30 -7.19 -6.22
C VAL A 80 -4.62 -6.03 -7.18
N PRO A 81 -4.83 -6.28 -8.49
CA PRO A 81 -5.13 -5.24 -9.46
C PRO A 81 -6.58 -4.75 -9.34
N VAL A 82 -6.75 -3.44 -9.21
CA VAL A 82 -8.05 -2.77 -9.21
C VAL A 82 -8.31 -2.09 -10.55
N HIS A 83 -9.35 -2.56 -11.25
CA HIS A 83 -9.82 -1.97 -12.50
C HIS A 83 -10.84 -0.86 -12.17
N ARG A 84 -10.35 0.38 -12.04
CA ARG A 84 -11.22 1.53 -11.74
C ARG A 84 -12.21 1.78 -12.89
N ASN A 85 -13.41 2.25 -12.56
CA ASN A 85 -14.53 2.46 -13.50
C ASN A 85 -15.01 1.18 -14.19
N ASP A 86 -14.66 0.00 -13.66
CA ASP A 86 -15.19 -1.29 -14.07
C ASP A 86 -16.17 -1.78 -13.00
N PRO A 87 -17.39 -2.22 -13.35
CA PRO A 87 -18.33 -2.84 -12.40
C PRO A 87 -17.72 -4.02 -11.62
N ARG A 88 -16.69 -4.65 -12.15
CA ARG A 88 -15.95 -5.76 -11.54
C ARG A 88 -14.88 -5.31 -10.55
N ALA A 89 -14.70 -4.00 -10.32
CA ALA A 89 -13.73 -3.48 -9.35
C ALA A 89 -13.90 -4.10 -7.96
N VAL A 90 -15.14 -4.43 -7.58
CA VAL A 90 -15.48 -5.11 -6.32
C VAL A 90 -14.80 -6.47 -6.20
N ARG A 91 -14.52 -7.18 -7.30
CA ARG A 91 -13.81 -8.48 -7.28
C ARG A 91 -12.37 -8.39 -6.79
N ALA A 92 -11.79 -7.19 -6.74
CA ALA A 92 -10.49 -7.00 -6.08
C ALA A 92 -10.58 -7.31 -4.57
N LEU A 93 -11.76 -7.17 -3.95
CA LEU A 93 -11.97 -7.56 -2.56
C LEU A 93 -11.88 -9.07 -2.36
N ASP A 94 -12.24 -9.88 -3.36
CA ASP A 94 -12.08 -11.34 -3.27
C ASP A 94 -10.60 -11.72 -3.17
N GLY A 95 -9.74 -11.06 -3.96
CA GLY A 95 -8.29 -11.24 -3.89
C GLY A 95 -7.70 -10.77 -2.55
N ALA A 96 -8.22 -9.66 -2.01
CA ALA A 96 -7.83 -9.18 -0.68
C ALA A 96 -8.25 -10.14 0.43
N ALA A 97 -9.48 -10.67 0.37
CA ALA A 97 -10.00 -11.64 1.31
C ALA A 97 -9.22 -12.95 1.28
N ALA A 98 -8.86 -13.44 0.09
CA ALA A 98 -7.99 -14.61 -0.06
C ALA A 98 -6.61 -14.38 0.58
N ALA A 99 -5.99 -13.21 0.35
CA ALA A 99 -4.71 -12.88 0.97
C ALA A 99 -4.81 -12.87 2.51
N LEU A 100 -5.88 -12.27 3.07
CA LEU A 100 -6.12 -12.28 4.52
C LEU A 100 -6.29 -13.71 5.06
N ALA A 101 -7.03 -14.56 4.35
CA ALA A 101 -7.22 -15.96 4.71
C ALA A 101 -5.91 -16.76 4.72
N ASP A 102 -4.97 -16.42 3.84
CA ASP A 102 -3.61 -16.98 3.80
C ASP A 102 -2.67 -16.37 4.87
N GLY A 103 -3.20 -15.55 5.78
CA GLY A 103 -2.43 -14.89 6.85
C GLY A 103 -1.60 -13.70 6.36
N ARG A 104 -1.75 -13.26 5.10
CA ARG A 104 -1.08 -12.05 4.60
C ARG A 104 -1.68 -10.81 5.25
N LEU A 105 -0.84 -9.80 5.45
CA LEU A 105 -1.31 -8.44 5.76
C LEU A 105 -1.84 -7.80 4.48
N VAL A 106 -2.96 -7.07 4.57
CA VAL A 106 -3.51 -6.29 3.44
C VAL A 106 -3.45 -4.80 3.75
N LEU A 107 -2.81 -4.04 2.87
CA LEU A 107 -2.78 -2.58 2.91
C LEU A 107 -3.91 -2.00 2.07
N ILE A 108 -4.73 -1.15 2.69
CA ILE A 108 -5.79 -0.40 2.04
C ILE A 108 -5.62 1.10 2.26
N TYR A 109 -6.07 1.85 1.26
CA TYR A 109 -6.25 3.29 1.29
C TYR A 109 -7.75 3.56 1.19
N GLY A 110 -8.39 3.90 2.32
CA GLY A 110 -9.85 3.98 2.43
C GLY A 110 -10.48 5.05 1.54
N GLU A 111 -9.70 6.07 1.14
CA GLU A 111 -10.11 7.17 0.28
C GLU A 111 -10.31 6.74 -1.19
N GLY A 112 -9.76 5.59 -1.60
CA GLY A 112 -9.86 5.06 -2.97
C GLY A 112 -9.04 5.80 -4.03
N ALA A 113 -8.73 7.07 -3.81
CA ALA A 113 -7.84 7.90 -4.62
C ALA A 113 -7.21 9.01 -3.78
N VAL A 114 -6.05 9.51 -4.21
CA VAL A 114 -5.46 10.73 -3.63
C VAL A 114 -6.43 11.90 -3.84
N PRO A 115 -6.85 12.61 -2.76
CA PRO A 115 -7.66 13.80 -2.88
C PRO A 115 -6.98 14.87 -3.74
N ARG A 116 -7.77 15.60 -4.54
CA ARG A 116 -7.27 16.78 -5.25
C ARG A 116 -6.95 17.87 -4.23
N ARG A 117 -5.70 18.32 -4.22
CA ARG A 117 -5.17 19.37 -3.33
C ARG A 117 -4.46 20.45 -4.14
N LYS A 118 -4.48 21.69 -3.63
CA LYS A 118 -3.80 22.85 -4.25
C LYS A 118 -2.42 23.11 -3.66
N ASP A 119 -2.14 22.50 -2.51
CA ASP A 119 -0.89 22.61 -1.77
C ASP A 119 -0.49 21.26 -1.16
N ALA A 120 0.66 21.23 -0.49
CA ALA A 120 1.21 20.06 0.19
C ALA A 120 0.77 19.94 1.67
N GLY A 121 -0.19 20.76 2.13
CA GLY A 121 -0.68 20.74 3.50
C GLY A 121 -1.60 19.56 3.78
N GLU A 122 -1.39 18.87 4.90
CA GLU A 122 -2.32 17.84 5.37
C GLU A 122 -3.64 18.47 5.82
N ALA A 123 -4.76 17.82 5.53
CA ALA A 123 -6.10 18.28 5.92
C ALA A 123 -6.84 17.16 6.63
N ALA A 124 -7.75 17.51 7.54
CA ALA A 124 -8.61 16.53 8.19
C ALA A 124 -9.45 15.78 7.13
N PRO A 125 -9.71 14.47 7.33
CA PRO A 125 -10.71 13.75 6.55
C PRO A 125 -12.04 14.51 6.61
N ARG A 126 -12.74 14.62 5.47
CA ARG A 126 -14.08 15.23 5.41
C ARG A 126 -15.17 14.22 5.71
#